data_AF-A0A966W7N2-F1
#
_entry.id   AF-A0A966W7N2-F1
#
_cell.length_a   1.000
_cell.length_b   1.000
_cell.length_c   1.000
_cell.angle_alpha   90.00
_cell.angle_beta   90.00
_cell.angle_gamma   90.00
#
_symmetry.space_group_name_H-M   'P 1'
#
loop_
_entity.id
_entity.type
_entity.pdbx_description
1 polymer ?
#
loop_
_entity_poly.entity_id
_entity_poly.type
_entity_poly.pdbx_seq_one_letter_code
_entity_poly.pdbx_strand_id
1 'polypeptide(L)'
;MIVLSSGLLSVNPIIGSTAKSVANAGVEAFVRAVALELPRGIRAVAVSPGWVGNPPADPIQDPRPFTSAREVALAYLEAIEGTMTGVTIPIGAVHRSA
;
A
#
# COMPACT_ATOMS: atom_id res chain seq x y z
N MET A 1 0.49 -15.26 9.48
CA MET A 1 0.45 -13.85 9.04
C MET A 1 0.15 -13.85 7.55
N ILE A 2 -0.70 -12.94 7.09
CA ILE A 2 -0.98 -12.70 5.68
C ILE A 2 -0.57 -11.26 5.39
N VAL A 3 0.28 -11.04 4.37
CA VAL A 3 0.61 -9.69 3.89
C VAL A 3 0.22 -9.63 2.42
N LEU A 4 -0.59 -8.63 2.06
CA LEU A 4 -1.05 -8.43 0.68
C LEU A 4 -0.54 -7.09 0.15
N SER A 5 -0.38 -7.00 -1.16
CA SER A 5 -0.04 -5.76 -1.85
C SER A 5 -1.32 -5.06 -2.31
N SER A 6 -1.43 -3.76 -2.03
CA SER A 6 -2.36 -2.86 -2.72
C SER A 6 -1.56 -1.76 -3.44
N GLY A 7 -1.97 -0.51 -3.36
CA GLY A 7 -1.20 0.62 -3.88
C GLY A 7 -2.03 1.89 -3.96
N LEU A 8 -1.33 3.03 -4.05
CA LEU A 8 -1.85 4.40 -3.97
C LEU A 8 -3.15 4.67 -4.74
N LEU A 9 -3.40 3.97 -5.84
CA LEU A 9 -4.62 4.14 -6.64
C LEU A 9 -5.92 3.69 -5.94
N SER A 10 -5.85 3.03 -4.77
CA SER A 10 -7.01 2.79 -3.90
C SER A 10 -7.57 4.07 -3.29
N VAL A 11 -6.71 5.07 -3.06
CA VAL A 11 -7.05 6.37 -2.45
C VAL A 11 -6.94 7.54 -3.43
N ASN A 12 -5.95 7.51 -4.33
CA ASN A 12 -5.70 8.57 -5.30
C ASN A 12 -5.81 8.01 -6.73
N PRO A 13 -7.04 7.72 -7.22
CA PRO A 13 -7.24 7.22 -8.58
C PRO A 13 -6.86 8.27 -9.64
N ILE A 14 -6.51 7.80 -10.83
CA ILE A 14 -6.19 8.64 -12.00
C ILE A 14 -6.98 8.15 -13.22
N ILE A 15 -7.02 8.94 -14.29
CA ILE A 15 -7.68 8.54 -15.54
C ILE A 15 -7.10 7.19 -16.02
N GLY A 16 -7.98 6.23 -16.33
CA GLY A 16 -7.60 4.89 -16.74
C GLY A 16 -7.22 3.93 -15.60
N SER A 17 -7.32 4.33 -14.32
CA SER A 17 -6.97 3.46 -13.20
C SER A 17 -8.11 2.60 -12.65
N THR A 18 -9.34 2.67 -13.20
CA THR A 18 -10.55 2.07 -12.60
C THR A 18 -10.35 0.63 -12.13
N ALA A 19 -9.83 -0.26 -12.99
CA ALA A 19 -9.60 -1.66 -12.63
C ALA A 19 -8.57 -1.82 -11.50
N LYS A 20 -7.49 -1.02 -11.51
CA LYS A 20 -6.45 -1.04 -10.46
C LYS A 20 -6.98 -0.50 -9.14
N SER A 21 -7.74 0.59 -9.19
CA SER A 21 -8.35 1.21 -8.02
C SER A 21 -9.34 0.25 -7.34
N VAL A 22 -10.20 -0.43 -8.11
CA VAL A 22 -11.11 -1.47 -7.58
C VAL A 22 -10.33 -2.62 -6.96
N ALA A 23 -9.32 -3.16 -7.66
CA ALA A 23 -8.50 -4.25 -7.14
C ALA A 23 -7.80 -3.87 -5.82
N ASN A 24 -7.12 -2.72 -5.80
CA ASN A 24 -6.38 -2.25 -4.62
C ASN A 24 -7.31 -1.97 -3.44
N ALA A 25 -8.42 -1.27 -3.66
CA ALA A 25 -9.40 -0.99 -2.61
C ALA A 25 -10.07 -2.28 -2.10
N GLY A 26 -10.31 -3.25 -3.00
CA GLY A 26 -10.83 -4.58 -2.65
C GLY A 26 -9.89 -5.35 -1.74
N VAL A 27 -8.58 -5.35 -2.02
CA VAL A 27 -7.56 -5.95 -1.15
C VAL A 27 -7.56 -5.30 0.23
N GLU A 28 -7.59 -3.97 0.30
CA GLU A 28 -7.60 -3.24 1.57
C GLU A 28 -8.89 -3.51 2.38
N ALA A 29 -10.03 -3.61 1.70
CA ALA A 29 -11.30 -3.97 2.33
C ALA A 29 -11.29 -5.41 2.83
N PHE A 30 -10.74 -6.35 2.04
CA PHE A 30 -10.57 -7.74 2.43
C PHE A 30 -9.71 -7.85 3.70
N VAL A 31 -8.57 -7.16 3.76
CA VAL A 31 -7.70 -7.18 4.95
C VAL A 31 -8.44 -6.69 6.19
N ARG A 32 -9.20 -5.60 6.08
CA ARG A 32 -10.03 -5.08 7.19
C ARG A 32 -11.07 -6.11 7.65
N ALA A 33 -11.77 -6.75 6.72
CA ALA A 33 -12.83 -7.71 7.04
C ALA A 33 -12.26 -9.02 7.61
N VAL A 34 -11.30 -9.65 6.93
CA VAL A 34 -10.77 -10.97 7.30
C VAL A 34 -10.07 -10.93 8.66
N ALA A 35 -9.49 -9.79 9.04
CA ALA A 35 -8.85 -9.62 10.35
C ALA A 35 -9.81 -9.85 11.54
N LEU A 36 -11.13 -9.73 11.33
CA LEU A 36 -12.15 -10.02 12.35
C LEU A 36 -12.43 -11.52 12.49
N GLU A 37 -12.14 -12.30 11.46
CA GLU A 37 -12.53 -13.73 11.34
C GLU A 37 -11.34 -14.69 11.50
N LEU A 38 -10.12 -14.18 11.39
CA LEU A 38 -8.91 -15.01 11.40
C LEU A 38 -8.69 -15.71 12.77
N PRO A 39 -8.62 -17.05 12.80
CA PRO A 39 -8.46 -17.79 14.04
C PRO A 39 -6.99 -17.81 14.51
N ARG A 40 -6.76 -18.21 15.77
CA ARG A 40 -5.43 -18.52 16.34
C ARG A 40 -4.42 -17.36 16.31
N GLY A 41 -4.90 -16.12 16.40
CA GLY A 41 -4.04 -14.93 16.38
C GLY A 41 -3.34 -14.70 15.04
N ILE A 42 -3.86 -15.26 13.93
CA ILE A 42 -3.37 -14.93 12.59
C ILE A 42 -3.76 -13.49 12.29
N ARG A 43 -2.80 -12.70 11.82
CA ARG A 43 -2.99 -11.31 11.41
C ARG A 43 -3.02 -11.18 9.88
N ALA A 44 -3.69 -10.15 9.38
CA ALA A 44 -3.67 -9.73 7.99
C ALA A 44 -3.35 -8.23 7.88
N VAL A 45 -2.45 -7.86 6.96
CA VAL A 45 -2.06 -6.47 6.69
C VAL A 45 -1.93 -6.26 5.18
N ALA A 46 -2.32 -5.08 4.69
CA ALA A 46 -2.03 -4.64 3.32
C ALA A 46 -0.85 -3.66 3.32
N VAL A 47 0.05 -3.75 2.34
CA VAL A 47 1.09 -2.75 2.07
C VAL A 47 0.70 -2.00 0.80
N SER A 48 0.56 -0.68 0.89
CA SER A 48 0.08 0.19 -0.19
C SER A 48 1.18 1.17 -0.60
N PRO A 49 2.06 0.79 -1.54
CA PRO A 49 3.12 1.67 -2.00
C PRO A 49 2.58 2.78 -2.94
N GLY A 50 3.34 3.87 -2.98
CA GLY A 50 3.27 4.91 -4.01
C GLY A 50 3.82 4.45 -5.35
N TRP A 51 4.32 5.39 -6.16
CA TRP A 51 4.93 5.06 -7.44
C TRP A 51 6.29 4.38 -7.23
N VAL A 52 6.32 3.05 -7.26
CA VAL A 52 7.57 2.30 -7.08
C VAL A 52 8.48 2.46 -8.28
N GLY A 53 9.70 2.94 -8.06
CA GLY A 53 10.67 3.11 -9.13
C GLY A 53 11.85 3.98 -8.71
N ASN A 54 12.72 4.23 -9.67
CA ASN A 54 13.80 5.20 -9.51
C ASN A 54 13.32 6.53 -10.09
N PRO A 55 13.47 7.64 -9.37
CA PRO A 55 13.21 8.95 -9.94
C PRO A 55 14.14 9.21 -11.12
N PRO A 56 13.72 10.02 -12.11
CA PRO A 56 14.61 10.50 -13.15
C PRO A 56 15.74 11.34 -12.54
N ALA A 57 16.85 11.46 -13.27
CA ALA A 57 17.95 12.34 -12.87
C ALA A 57 17.52 13.82 -12.83
N ASP A 58 16.60 14.21 -13.72
CA ASP A 58 15.94 15.52 -13.72
C ASP A 58 14.46 15.38 -13.30
N PRO A 59 14.06 15.88 -12.12
CA PRO A 59 12.68 15.83 -11.63
C PRO A 59 11.65 16.52 -12.53
N ILE A 60 12.07 17.41 -13.46
CA ILE A 60 11.15 18.06 -14.41
C ILE A 60 10.55 17.03 -15.38
N GLN A 61 11.30 15.96 -15.70
CA GLN A 61 10.85 14.92 -16.62
C GLN A 61 9.72 14.07 -16.03
N ASP A 62 9.74 13.85 -14.71
CA ASP A 62 8.68 13.16 -13.99
C ASP A 62 8.68 13.58 -12.51
N PRO A 63 7.78 14.50 -12.11
CA PRO A 63 7.75 15.03 -10.76
C PRO A 63 7.02 14.12 -9.77
N ARG A 64 6.63 12.89 -10.17
CA ARG A 64 5.91 11.98 -9.28
C ARG A 64 6.76 11.65 -8.04
N PRO A 65 6.14 11.55 -6.85
CA PRO A 65 6.84 11.13 -5.64
C PRO A 65 7.10 9.62 -5.72
N PHE A 66 8.28 9.25 -6.22
CA PHE A 66 8.70 7.86 -6.30
C PHE A 66 8.96 7.27 -4.91
N THR A 67 8.59 6.01 -4.73
CA THR A 67 8.90 5.20 -3.55
C THR A 67 9.98 4.20 -3.93
N SER A 68 11.07 4.16 -3.16
CA SER A 68 12.15 3.22 -3.43
C SER A 68 11.75 1.79 -3.06
N ALA A 69 12.33 0.80 -3.75
CA ALA A 69 12.14 -0.61 -3.39
C ALA A 69 12.57 -0.91 -1.94
N ARG A 70 13.54 -0.15 -1.40
CA ARG A 70 13.98 -0.25 0.00
C ARG A 70 12.87 0.16 0.97
N GLU A 71 12.21 1.29 0.72
CA GLU A 71 11.09 1.74 1.56
C GLU A 71 9.94 0.75 1.52
N VAL A 72 9.64 0.19 0.34
CA VAL A 72 8.64 -0.87 0.20
C VAL A 72 9.02 -2.09 1.04
N ALA A 73 10.26 -2.57 0.94
CA ALA A 73 10.74 -3.71 1.70
C ALA A 73 10.65 -3.50 3.22
N LEU A 74 10.95 -2.28 3.71
CA LEU A 74 10.86 -1.95 5.12
C LEU A 74 9.42 -2.00 5.65
N ALA A 75 8.41 -1.61 4.86
CA ALA A 75 7.03 -1.75 5.30
C ALA A 75 6.52 -3.20 5.28
N TYR A 76 7.00 -4.04 4.35
CA TYR A 76 6.75 -5.48 4.44
C TYR A 76 7.36 -6.07 5.71
N LEU A 77 8.58 -5.66 6.05
CA LEU A 77 9.23 -6.06 7.30
C LEU A 77 8.41 -5.62 8.52
N GLU A 78 7.96 -4.36 8.54
CA GLU A 78 7.09 -3.82 9.60
C GLU A 78 5.77 -4.62 9.74
N ALA A 79 5.13 -4.99 8.62
CA ALA A 79 3.93 -5.81 8.65
C ALA A 79 4.19 -7.18 9.30
N ILE A 80 5.31 -7.82 8.93
CA ILE A 80 5.69 -9.16 9.37
C ILE A 80 6.06 -9.17 10.85
N GLU A 81 6.99 -8.31 11.27
CA GLU A 81 7.55 -8.28 12.62
C GLU A 81 6.64 -7.57 13.63
N GLY A 82 5.79 -6.66 13.16
CA GLY A 82 4.86 -5.91 14.00
C GLY A 82 3.68 -6.73 14.52
N THR A 83 2.77 -6.05 15.21
CA THR A 83 1.58 -6.66 15.84
C THR A 83 0.27 -6.24 15.17
N MET A 84 0.35 -5.42 14.12
CA MET A 84 -0.82 -4.85 13.42
C MET A 84 -1.66 -5.92 12.70
N THR A 85 -2.98 -5.71 12.65
CA THR A 85 -3.92 -6.51 11.87
C THR A 85 -5.08 -5.65 11.38
N GLY A 86 -5.66 -5.98 10.23
CA GLY A 86 -6.81 -5.25 9.67
C GLY A 86 -6.49 -3.85 9.17
N VAL A 87 -5.22 -3.54 8.93
CA VAL A 87 -4.76 -2.21 8.52
C VAL A 87 -4.03 -2.23 7.19
N THR A 88 -3.91 -1.05 6.59
CA THR A 88 -3.09 -0.79 5.42
C THR A 88 -1.91 0.08 5.83
N ILE A 89 -0.69 -0.30 5.45
CA ILE A 89 0.52 0.49 5.63
C ILE A 89 0.77 1.26 4.32
N PRO A 90 0.42 2.56 4.24
CA PRO A 90 0.73 3.37 3.08
C PRO A 90 2.21 3.78 3.09
N ILE A 91 2.84 3.80 1.91
CA ILE A 91 4.22 4.26 1.73
C ILE A 91 4.29 5.22 0.56
N GLY A 92 5.15 6.23 0.67
CA GLY A 92 5.22 7.32 -0.30
C GLY A 92 4.25 8.44 0.06
N ALA A 93 4.36 9.57 -0.66
CA ALA A 93 3.59 10.77 -0.36
C ALA A 93 2.10 10.54 -0.59
N VAL A 94 1.40 10.07 0.44
CA VAL A 94 -0.03 10.27 0.58
C VAL A 94 -0.19 11.76 0.74
N HIS A 95 -0.75 12.43 -0.26
CA HIS A 95 -1.21 13.80 -0.08
C HIS A 95 -2.34 13.72 0.96
N ARG A 96 -2.00 13.86 2.24
CA ARG A 96 -2.97 14.09 3.30
C ARG A 96 -3.50 15.49 3.02
N SER A 97 -4.59 15.59 2.26
CA SER A 97 -5.41 16.80 2.27
C SER A 97 -5.76 17.06 3.73
N ALA A 98 -5.29 18.20 4.22
CA ALA A 98 -5.77 18.81 5.47
C ALA A 98 -7.26 19.13 5.36
#